data_AF-A0A1H9EU85-F1
#
_entry.id   AF-A0A1H9EU85-F1
#
_cell.length_a   1.000
_cell.length_b   1.000
_cell.length_c   1.000
_cell.angle_alpha   90.00
_cell.angle_beta   90.00
_cell.angle_gamma   90.00
#
_symmetry.space_group_name_H-M   'P 1'
#
loop_
_entity.id
_entity.type
_entity.pdbx_description
1 polymer ?
#
loop_
_entity_poly.entity_id
_entity_poly.type
_entity_poly.pdbx_seq_one_letter_code
_entity_poly.pdbx_strand_id
1 'polypeptide(L)'
;MPEHWKKGAEKEKWFKDWFGEYFGSEEDDLFAMAFQYVDQAPVKDDEGVPYAGDADFGPINPDGAEGADYRLEQSDFYDYLGIPYTFRDGTTIQPETARYRAMDCSGFIRTVFGYRARYPLRALDAKGDGLPRTANGMARSDLGTDVIPLTGKAPRYSRPASIDVLQPGDLVFFWLDARTKERLDHVGIYLGHDTDGHKIFISSREEVNGPTIGDKGGTSRLDGNGYYAKALRSAKRL
;
A
#
# COMPACT_ATOMS: atom_id res chain seq x y z
N MET A 1 9.68 13.24 4.41
CA MET A 1 10.91 14.06 4.31
C MET A 1 10.74 15.07 3.19
N PRO A 2 11.30 16.29 3.32
CA PRO A 2 11.14 17.35 2.31
C PRO A 2 12.01 17.14 1.06
N GLU A 3 13.10 16.38 1.17
CA GLU A 3 14.00 16.06 0.07
C GLU A 3 14.34 14.57 0.01
N HIS A 4 14.86 14.13 -1.14
CA HIS A 4 15.27 12.75 -1.36
C HIS A 4 16.48 12.40 -0.48
N TRP A 5 16.34 11.34 0.32
CA TRP A 5 17.43 10.92 1.19
C TRP A 5 18.56 10.25 0.40
N LYS A 6 19.79 10.51 0.83
CA LYS A 6 21.00 9.83 0.35
C LYS A 6 21.98 9.71 1.52
N LYS A 7 22.91 8.77 1.47
CA LYS A 7 23.96 8.67 2.49
C LYS A 7 24.71 10.01 2.64
N GLY A 8 24.79 10.54 3.85
CA GLY A 8 25.38 11.86 4.13
C GLY A 8 24.34 12.99 4.26
N ALA A 9 23.10 12.75 3.83
CA ALA A 9 22.00 13.72 3.96
C ALA A 9 21.76 14.13 5.41
N GLU A 10 22.07 13.27 6.39
CA GLU A 10 21.94 13.58 7.82
C GLU A 10 22.77 14.80 8.27
N LYS A 11 23.76 15.19 7.47
CA LYS A 11 24.59 16.37 7.72
C LYS A 11 24.05 17.64 7.05
N GLU A 12 23.17 17.49 6.05
CA GLU A 12 22.58 18.58 5.27
C GLU A 12 21.59 19.38 6.12
N LYS A 13 21.43 20.66 5.78
CA LYS A 13 20.59 21.58 6.59
C LYS A 13 19.13 21.14 6.60
N TRP A 14 18.58 20.80 5.44
CA TRP A 14 17.18 20.37 5.32
C TRP A 14 16.86 19.17 6.21
N PHE A 15 17.79 18.21 6.33
CA PHE A 15 17.58 17.03 7.17
C PHE A 15 17.63 17.41 8.64
N LYS A 16 18.58 18.25 9.05
CA LYS A 16 18.69 18.69 10.46
C LYS A 16 17.47 19.52 10.88
N ASP A 17 16.97 20.38 10.00
CA ASP A 17 15.78 21.17 10.25
C ASP A 17 14.56 20.25 10.37
N TRP A 18 14.35 19.37 9.38
CA TRP A 18 13.27 18.39 9.40
C TRP A 18 13.35 17.48 10.64
N PHE A 19 14.53 16.94 10.94
CA PHE A 19 14.71 16.10 12.12
C PHE A 19 14.44 16.88 13.41
N GLY A 20 14.90 18.12 13.53
CA GLY A 20 14.64 18.96 14.70
C GLY A 20 13.15 19.28 14.90
N GLU A 21 12.39 19.41 13.82
CA GLU A 21 10.94 19.65 13.85
C GLU A 21 10.16 18.38 14.21
N TYR A 22 10.49 17.24 13.61
CA TYR A 22 9.71 16.01 13.74
C TYR A 22 10.23 15.04 14.81
N PHE A 23 11.42 15.25 15.38
CA PHE A 23 11.95 14.39 16.42
C PHE A 23 11.09 14.47 17.69
N GLY A 24 10.44 13.36 18.02
CA GLY A 24 9.50 13.28 19.15
C GLY A 24 8.11 13.83 18.85
N SER A 25 7.79 14.13 17.58
CA SER A 25 6.43 14.47 17.18
C SER A 25 5.46 13.31 17.43
N GLU A 26 4.26 13.64 17.89
CA GLU A 26 3.13 12.73 18.08
C GLU A 26 2.10 12.85 16.94
N GLU A 27 2.41 13.62 15.89
CA GLU A 27 1.57 13.67 14.70
C GLU A 27 1.44 12.28 14.06
N ASP A 28 0.29 12.04 13.42
CA ASP A 28 0.04 10.77 12.74
C ASP A 28 1.15 10.49 11.71
N ASP A 29 1.93 9.43 11.94
CA ASP A 29 2.88 8.90 10.96
C ASP A 29 2.19 7.96 9.95
N LEU A 30 2.98 7.35 9.05
CA LEU A 30 2.43 6.42 8.05
C LEU A 30 1.69 5.23 8.68
N PHE A 31 2.10 4.75 9.86
CA PHE A 31 1.43 3.65 10.53
C PHE A 31 0.16 4.12 11.22
N ALA A 32 0.20 5.24 11.93
CA ALA A 32 -0.99 5.86 12.51
C ALA A 32 -2.04 6.13 11.43
N MET A 33 -1.64 6.64 10.26
CA MET A 33 -2.51 6.82 9.11
C MET A 33 -3.05 5.49 8.57
N ALA A 34 -2.21 4.46 8.43
CA ALA A 34 -2.61 3.14 7.95
C ALA A 34 -3.67 2.48 8.85
N PHE A 35 -3.53 2.60 10.17
CA PHE A 35 -4.48 2.05 11.15
C PHE A 35 -5.79 2.82 11.26
N GLN A 36 -5.94 3.98 10.59
CA GLN A 36 -7.20 4.71 10.56
C GLN A 36 -8.20 4.17 9.53
N TYR A 37 -7.85 3.10 8.80
CA TYR A 37 -8.71 2.51 7.78
C TYR A 37 -9.02 1.03 8.03
N VAL A 38 -8.59 0.47 9.17
CA VAL A 38 -8.91 -0.91 9.52
C VAL A 38 -10.37 -1.04 9.98
N ASP A 39 -10.84 -2.28 10.08
CA ASP A 39 -12.17 -2.61 10.60
C ASP A 39 -12.48 -1.82 11.88
N GLN A 40 -13.69 -1.22 11.91
CA GLN A 40 -14.18 -0.39 13.01
C GLN A 40 -13.35 0.87 13.34
N ALA A 41 -12.41 1.28 12.47
CA ALA A 41 -11.67 2.52 12.69
C ALA A 41 -12.63 3.73 12.77
N PRO A 42 -12.43 4.63 13.75
CA PRO A 42 -13.33 5.75 13.97
C PRO A 42 -13.32 6.69 12.77
N VAL A 43 -14.50 7.19 12.40
CA VAL A 43 -14.63 8.14 11.30
C VAL A 43 -14.03 9.48 11.70
N LYS A 44 -13.12 9.99 10.89
CA LYS A 44 -12.65 11.38 10.92
C LYS A 44 -13.21 12.09 9.70
N ASP A 45 -13.81 13.25 9.93
CA ASP A 45 -14.53 14.03 8.93
C ASP A 45 -13.94 15.44 8.83
N ASP A 46 -13.90 15.97 7.61
CA ASP A 46 -13.60 17.36 7.33
C ASP A 46 -14.62 17.89 6.33
N GLU A 47 -15.40 18.90 6.74
CA GLU A 47 -16.45 19.52 5.92
C GLU A 47 -17.45 18.52 5.27
N GLY A 48 -17.77 17.41 5.95
CA GLY A 48 -18.67 16.38 5.46
C GLY A 48 -18.01 15.35 4.55
N VAL A 49 -16.69 15.39 4.40
CA VAL A 49 -15.89 14.38 3.72
C VAL A 49 -15.20 13.50 4.77
N PRO A 50 -15.61 12.23 4.93
CA PRO A 50 -14.90 11.30 5.80
C PRO A 50 -13.54 10.97 5.17
N TYR A 51 -12.47 11.54 5.71
CA TYR A 51 -11.10 11.33 5.22
C TYR A 51 -10.39 10.19 5.94
N ALA A 52 -10.99 9.62 6.98
CA ALA A 52 -10.53 8.42 7.67
C ALA A 52 -11.69 7.67 8.33
N GLY A 53 -11.46 6.40 8.65
CA GLY A 53 -12.46 5.45 9.18
C GLY A 53 -12.41 4.13 8.41
N ASP A 54 -13.12 3.12 8.91
CA ASP A 54 -13.20 1.78 8.32
C ASP A 54 -13.37 1.82 6.79
N ALA A 55 -12.64 0.99 6.06
CA ALA A 55 -12.59 1.00 4.60
C ALA A 55 -12.91 -0.36 4.02
N ASP A 56 -13.80 -0.37 3.02
CA ASP A 56 -14.10 -1.57 2.23
C ASP A 56 -12.97 -1.86 1.23
N PHE A 57 -12.92 -3.08 0.69
CA PHE A 57 -12.02 -3.38 -0.44
C PHE A 57 -12.60 -2.91 -1.78
N GLY A 58 -13.89 -3.17 -1.97
CA GLY A 58 -14.62 -2.90 -3.20
C GLY A 58 -15.99 -3.58 -3.21
N PRO A 59 -16.86 -3.23 -4.17
CA PRO A 59 -18.17 -3.85 -4.30
C PRO A 59 -18.07 -5.34 -4.59
N ILE A 60 -19.13 -6.09 -4.27
CA ILE A 60 -19.23 -7.52 -4.59
C ILE A 60 -19.14 -7.67 -6.12
N ASN A 61 -18.30 -8.59 -6.57
CA ASN A 61 -18.23 -9.01 -7.96
C ASN A 61 -19.44 -9.90 -8.27
N PRO A 62 -20.35 -9.51 -9.17
CA PRO A 62 -21.55 -10.29 -9.49
C PRO A 62 -21.23 -11.66 -10.12
N ASP A 63 -20.06 -11.77 -10.77
CA ASP A 63 -19.57 -13.02 -11.36
C ASP A 63 -18.57 -13.75 -10.45
N GLY A 64 -18.40 -13.23 -9.23
CA GLY A 64 -17.46 -13.68 -8.22
C GLY A 64 -17.95 -14.83 -7.36
N ALA A 65 -17.02 -15.42 -6.61
CA ALA A 65 -17.31 -16.43 -5.60
C ALA A 65 -16.39 -16.27 -4.39
N GLU A 66 -16.87 -16.63 -3.21
CA GLU A 66 -16.08 -16.60 -1.97
C GLU A 66 -14.81 -17.47 -2.10
N GLY A 67 -13.66 -16.93 -1.68
CA GLY A 67 -12.35 -17.58 -1.85
C GLY A 67 -11.79 -17.53 -3.27
N ALA A 68 -12.47 -16.81 -4.17
CA ALA A 68 -12.00 -16.40 -5.49
C ALA A 68 -12.22 -14.88 -5.61
N ASP A 69 -12.61 -14.41 -6.79
CA ASP A 69 -12.82 -13.00 -7.16
C ASP A 69 -14.19 -12.50 -6.66
N TYR A 70 -14.43 -12.55 -5.35
CA TYR A 70 -15.65 -12.12 -4.68
C TYR A 70 -15.89 -10.59 -4.68
N ARG A 71 -14.84 -9.77 -4.75
CA ARG A 71 -14.93 -8.29 -4.76
C ARG A 71 -14.11 -7.68 -5.87
N LEU A 72 -14.67 -6.64 -6.48
CA LEU A 72 -14.01 -5.93 -7.58
C LEU A 72 -12.85 -5.08 -7.07
N GLU A 73 -11.65 -5.35 -7.59
CA GLU A 73 -10.50 -4.46 -7.50
C GLU A 73 -10.78 -3.09 -8.16
N GLN A 74 -9.79 -2.20 -8.11
CA GLN A 74 -9.76 -0.87 -8.71
C GLN A 74 -10.35 0.26 -7.86
N SER A 75 -10.67 0.03 -6.59
CA SER A 75 -11.01 1.10 -5.64
C SER A 75 -9.75 1.87 -5.20
N ASP A 76 -9.74 3.20 -5.32
CA ASP A 76 -8.62 4.08 -4.94
C ASP A 76 -9.05 5.14 -3.89
N PHE A 77 -8.12 5.98 -3.44
CA PHE A 77 -8.40 6.99 -2.41
C PHE A 77 -9.54 7.96 -2.77
N TYR A 78 -9.72 8.29 -4.05
CA TYR A 78 -10.82 9.17 -4.48
C TYR A 78 -12.19 8.49 -4.36
N ASP A 79 -12.26 7.17 -4.54
CA ASP A 79 -13.48 6.40 -4.33
C ASP A 79 -13.84 6.38 -2.84
N TYR A 80 -12.83 6.17 -1.97
CA TYR A 80 -13.03 6.21 -0.53
C TYR A 80 -13.63 7.55 -0.08
N LEU A 81 -13.06 8.67 -0.55
CA LEU A 81 -13.52 10.01 -0.22
C LEU A 81 -14.84 10.39 -0.89
N GLY A 82 -15.19 9.74 -2.00
CA GLY A 82 -16.35 10.11 -2.81
C GLY A 82 -16.19 11.45 -3.52
N ILE A 83 -14.96 11.91 -3.78
CA ILE A 83 -14.69 13.19 -4.46
C ILE A 83 -13.79 13.02 -5.69
N PRO A 84 -13.97 13.84 -6.75
CA PRO A 84 -13.08 13.81 -7.90
C PRO A 84 -11.65 14.20 -7.51
N TYR A 85 -10.65 13.62 -8.20
CA TYR A 85 -9.26 13.99 -8.00
C TYR A 85 -8.55 14.29 -9.32
N THR A 86 -7.85 15.43 -9.36
CA THR A 86 -7.02 15.85 -10.50
C THR A 86 -5.55 15.61 -10.19
N PHE A 87 -4.93 14.70 -10.95
CA PHE A 87 -3.50 14.41 -10.88
C PHE A 87 -2.66 15.54 -11.49
N ARG A 88 -1.36 15.55 -11.18
CA ARG A 88 -0.40 16.58 -11.64
C ARG A 88 -0.31 16.69 -13.17
N ASP A 89 -0.60 15.60 -13.88
CA ASP A 89 -0.61 15.58 -15.34
C ASP A 89 -1.92 16.12 -15.97
N GLY A 90 -2.85 16.61 -15.13
CA GLY A 90 -4.14 17.16 -15.53
C GLY A 90 -5.24 16.10 -15.65
N THR A 91 -4.93 14.81 -15.55
CA THR A 91 -5.93 13.74 -15.58
C THR A 91 -6.85 13.88 -14.38
N THR A 92 -8.17 13.92 -14.62
CA THR A 92 -9.17 13.93 -13.54
C THR A 92 -9.91 12.61 -13.52
N ILE A 93 -9.95 11.95 -12.36
CA ILE A 93 -10.72 10.73 -12.14
C ILE A 93 -11.93 11.06 -11.27
N GLN A 94 -13.07 10.47 -11.65
CA GLN A 94 -14.32 10.58 -10.91
C GLN A 94 -14.47 9.36 -10.00
N PRO A 95 -14.95 9.53 -8.76
CA PRO A 95 -15.25 8.40 -7.89
C PRO A 95 -16.45 7.61 -8.40
N GLU A 96 -16.44 6.30 -8.20
CA GLU A 96 -17.61 5.46 -8.46
C GLU A 96 -18.47 5.35 -7.20
N THR A 97 -19.77 5.64 -7.30
CA THR A 97 -20.70 5.57 -6.15
C THR A 97 -20.71 4.18 -5.49
N ALA A 98 -20.57 3.11 -6.29
CA ALA A 98 -20.51 1.74 -5.79
C ALA A 98 -19.23 1.42 -4.99
N ARG A 99 -18.22 2.31 -5.04
CA ARG A 99 -16.92 2.18 -4.36
C ARG A 99 -16.77 3.20 -3.23
N TYR A 100 -17.85 3.87 -2.83
CA TYR A 100 -17.79 4.83 -1.72
C TYR A 100 -17.24 4.15 -0.45
N ARG A 101 -16.23 4.77 0.17
CA ARG A 101 -15.43 4.21 1.29
C ARG A 101 -14.65 2.94 0.97
N ALA A 102 -14.38 2.62 -0.29
CA ALA A 102 -13.58 1.46 -0.68
C ALA A 102 -12.17 1.84 -1.14
N MET A 103 -11.19 1.00 -0.82
CA MET A 103 -9.82 1.05 -1.32
C MET A 103 -9.23 -0.36 -1.45
N ASP A 104 -8.76 -0.71 -2.64
CA ASP A 104 -8.07 -1.98 -2.88
C ASP A 104 -6.65 -1.96 -2.27
N CYS A 105 -5.90 -3.06 -2.45
CA CYS A 105 -4.55 -3.18 -1.88
C CYS A 105 -3.65 -1.97 -2.23
N SER A 106 -3.66 -1.54 -3.49
CA SER A 106 -2.86 -0.42 -3.98
C SER A 106 -3.52 0.94 -3.73
N GLY A 107 -4.85 1.02 -3.74
CA GLY A 107 -5.61 2.19 -3.33
C GLY A 107 -5.35 2.56 -1.87
N PHE A 108 -5.21 1.57 -0.99
CA PHE A 108 -4.81 1.76 0.39
C PHE A 108 -3.40 2.36 0.51
N ILE A 109 -2.42 1.84 -0.25
CA ILE A 109 -1.07 2.44 -0.26
C ILE A 109 -1.11 3.89 -0.76
N ARG A 110 -1.86 4.16 -1.83
CA ARG A 110 -2.01 5.51 -2.39
C ARG A 110 -2.75 6.45 -1.44
N THR A 111 -3.65 5.93 -0.63
CA THR A 111 -4.30 6.68 0.45
C THR A 111 -3.27 7.08 1.51
N VAL A 112 -2.55 6.10 2.07
CA VAL A 112 -1.59 6.32 3.18
C VAL A 112 -0.40 7.17 2.72
N PHE A 113 0.33 6.74 1.69
CA PHE A 113 1.52 7.45 1.24
C PHE A 113 1.16 8.70 0.45
N GLY A 114 0.16 8.62 -0.42
CA GLY A 114 -0.16 9.69 -1.36
C GLY A 114 -1.07 10.75 -0.80
N TYR A 115 -2.35 10.43 -0.62
CA TYR A 115 -3.35 11.41 -0.21
C TYR A 115 -3.05 11.98 1.19
N ARG A 116 -2.74 11.11 2.15
CA ARG A 116 -2.50 11.47 3.56
C ARG A 116 -1.08 12.01 3.78
N ALA A 117 -0.05 11.26 3.39
CA ALA A 117 1.35 11.67 3.58
C ALA A 117 1.95 12.52 2.44
N ARG A 118 1.14 12.91 1.46
CA ARG A 118 1.49 13.84 0.37
C ARG A 118 2.58 13.36 -0.59
N TYR A 119 2.84 12.05 -0.65
CA TYR A 119 3.71 11.49 -1.69
C TYR A 119 3.07 11.70 -3.07
N PRO A 120 3.85 12.11 -4.10
CA PRO A 120 3.30 12.31 -5.44
C PRO A 120 2.55 11.07 -5.94
N LEU A 121 1.41 11.25 -6.60
CA LEU A 121 0.62 10.19 -7.22
C LEU A 121 0.48 10.45 -8.73
N ARG A 122 0.48 9.37 -9.52
CA ARG A 122 0.11 9.42 -10.94
C ARG A 122 -1.19 8.67 -11.22
N ALA A 123 -1.89 9.08 -12.26
CA ALA A 123 -3.19 8.53 -12.62
C ALA A 123 -3.09 7.08 -13.15
N LEU A 124 -2.02 6.78 -13.90
CA LEU A 124 -1.79 5.51 -14.57
C LEU A 124 -0.38 5.00 -14.29
N ASP A 125 -0.14 3.70 -14.46
CA ASP A 125 1.17 3.10 -14.18
C ASP A 125 2.30 3.63 -15.08
N ALA A 126 1.99 3.94 -16.34
CA ALA A 126 3.00 4.15 -17.39
C ALA A 126 3.49 5.60 -17.56
N LYS A 127 2.84 6.60 -16.95
CA LYS A 127 3.12 8.02 -17.24
C LYS A 127 2.99 8.88 -15.99
N GLY A 128 3.91 9.84 -15.86
CA GLY A 128 3.90 10.85 -14.79
C GLY A 128 4.90 10.56 -13.68
N ASP A 129 5.10 11.54 -12.81
CA ASP A 129 5.86 11.44 -11.57
C ASP A 129 4.95 10.95 -10.42
N GLY A 130 5.47 10.10 -9.54
CA GLY A 130 4.75 9.63 -8.36
C GLY A 130 4.19 8.22 -8.43
N LEU A 131 3.64 7.77 -7.31
CA LEU A 131 3.27 6.39 -7.07
C LEU A 131 2.23 5.89 -8.11
N PRO A 132 2.52 4.78 -8.83
CA PRO A 132 1.60 4.12 -9.77
C PRO A 132 0.24 3.76 -9.17
N ARG A 133 -0.70 3.39 -10.05
CA ARG A 133 -2.04 2.96 -9.62
C ARG A 133 -2.04 1.53 -9.10
N THR A 134 -1.31 0.62 -9.75
CA THR A 134 -1.37 -0.81 -9.42
C THR A 134 -0.16 -1.28 -8.61
N ALA A 135 -0.32 -2.39 -7.85
CA ALA A 135 0.79 -3.06 -7.18
C ALA A 135 1.94 -3.41 -8.13
N ASN A 136 1.63 -3.93 -9.32
CA ASN A 136 2.62 -4.22 -10.37
C ASN A 136 3.35 -2.94 -10.84
N GLY A 137 2.62 -1.86 -11.05
CA GLY A 137 3.20 -0.56 -11.41
C GLY A 137 4.17 -0.09 -10.35
N MET A 138 3.75 -0.09 -9.07
CA MET A 138 4.58 0.34 -7.94
C MET A 138 5.85 -0.51 -7.81
N ALA A 139 5.73 -1.83 -7.95
CA ALA A 139 6.86 -2.74 -7.84
C ALA A 139 7.91 -2.54 -8.95
N ARG A 140 7.47 -2.15 -10.15
CA ARG A 140 8.32 -2.03 -11.35
C ARG A 140 8.72 -0.60 -11.68
N SER A 141 8.23 0.39 -10.94
CA SER A 141 8.62 1.77 -11.14
C SER A 141 10.06 2.02 -10.70
N ASP A 142 10.66 3.04 -11.30
CA ASP A 142 11.94 3.64 -10.92
C ASP A 142 11.87 4.47 -9.62
N LEU A 143 10.69 4.66 -9.05
CA LEU A 143 10.50 5.35 -7.78
C LEU A 143 11.07 4.53 -6.63
N GLY A 144 11.64 5.24 -5.65
CA GLY A 144 12.23 4.62 -4.48
C GLY A 144 13.44 3.74 -4.80
N THR A 145 13.79 2.87 -3.86
CA THR A 145 14.89 1.91 -3.97
C THR A 145 14.36 0.48 -3.84
N ASP A 146 14.80 -0.42 -4.72
CA ASP A 146 14.51 -1.85 -4.59
C ASP A 146 15.29 -2.44 -3.41
N VAL A 147 14.61 -2.64 -2.29
CA VAL A 147 15.17 -3.26 -1.08
C VAL A 147 15.32 -4.77 -1.28
N ILE A 148 14.32 -5.38 -1.92
CA ILE A 148 14.37 -6.76 -2.40
C ILE A 148 14.00 -6.72 -3.89
N PRO A 149 14.95 -7.00 -4.80
CA PRO A 149 14.69 -6.93 -6.23
C PRO A 149 13.78 -8.06 -6.68
N LEU A 150 12.95 -7.78 -7.70
CA LEU A 150 12.17 -8.80 -8.39
C LEU A 150 13.11 -9.68 -9.23
N THR A 151 13.28 -10.95 -8.84
CA THR A 151 14.23 -11.88 -9.48
C THR A 151 13.55 -13.16 -9.98
N GLY A 152 14.26 -13.95 -10.78
CA GLY A 152 13.73 -15.17 -11.38
C GLY A 152 12.96 -14.92 -12.68
N LYS A 153 12.28 -15.95 -13.18
CA LYS A 153 11.52 -15.90 -14.44
C LYS A 153 10.03 -15.79 -14.20
N ALA A 154 9.36 -15.01 -15.06
CA ALA A 154 7.91 -14.99 -15.16
C ALA A 154 7.34 -16.39 -15.49
N PRO A 155 6.07 -16.67 -15.14
CA PRO A 155 5.17 -15.81 -14.36
C PRO A 155 5.44 -15.85 -12.85
N ARG A 156 6.10 -16.91 -12.36
CA ARG A 156 6.13 -17.21 -10.93
C ARG A 156 7.07 -16.31 -10.14
N TYR A 157 8.19 -15.85 -10.72
CA TYR A 157 9.30 -15.18 -10.06
C TYR A 157 9.87 -15.94 -8.84
N SER A 158 11.08 -15.61 -8.42
CA SER A 158 11.71 -16.26 -7.27
C SER A 158 11.21 -15.64 -5.97
N ARG A 159 10.91 -16.48 -4.97
CA ARG A 159 10.75 -16.02 -3.59
C ARG A 159 12.12 -15.51 -3.09
N PRO A 160 12.17 -14.36 -2.39
CA PRO A 160 13.41 -13.87 -1.77
C PRO A 160 14.02 -14.90 -0.81
N ALA A 161 15.34 -15.07 -0.86
CA ALA A 161 16.06 -15.99 0.03
C ALA A 161 16.20 -15.46 1.46
N SER A 162 16.24 -14.15 1.64
CA SER A 162 16.19 -13.45 2.93
C SER A 162 15.31 -12.21 2.80
N ILE A 163 14.71 -11.83 3.92
CA ILE A 163 13.89 -10.64 4.10
C ILE A 163 14.40 -9.75 5.25
N ASP A 164 15.64 -9.98 5.71
CA ASP A 164 16.22 -9.26 6.85
C ASP A 164 16.56 -7.79 6.53
N VAL A 165 16.63 -7.46 5.24
CA VAL A 165 16.87 -6.12 4.72
C VAL A 165 15.67 -5.19 4.86
N LEU A 166 14.48 -5.72 5.12
CA LEU A 166 13.25 -4.95 5.26
C LEU A 166 13.30 -4.03 6.49
N GLN A 167 12.80 -2.82 6.32
CA GLN A 167 12.58 -1.84 7.38
C GLN A 167 11.12 -1.41 7.41
N PRO A 168 10.54 -1.13 8.60
CA PRO A 168 9.17 -0.64 8.70
C PRO A 168 8.93 0.52 7.73
N GLY A 169 7.80 0.46 7.00
CA GLY A 169 7.44 1.41 5.95
C GLY A 169 7.78 0.95 4.53
N ASP A 170 8.60 -0.10 4.38
CA ASP A 170 8.84 -0.71 3.07
C ASP A 170 7.54 -1.27 2.47
N LEU A 171 7.33 -1.03 1.19
CA LEU A 171 6.27 -1.69 0.42
C LEU A 171 6.71 -3.11 0.08
N VAL A 172 5.86 -4.09 0.33
CA VAL A 172 6.07 -5.50 0.02
C VAL A 172 5.08 -5.95 -1.05
N PHE A 173 5.58 -6.64 -2.08
CA PHE A 173 4.79 -6.99 -3.26
C PHE A 173 4.70 -8.50 -3.45
N PHE A 174 3.51 -8.96 -3.80
CA PHE A 174 3.18 -10.37 -3.88
C PHE A 174 2.61 -10.75 -5.24
N TRP A 175 2.76 -12.04 -5.54
CA TRP A 175 2.09 -12.71 -6.64
C TRP A 175 1.18 -13.78 -6.05
N LEU A 176 -0.10 -13.44 -5.87
CA LEU A 176 -1.10 -14.28 -5.21
C LEU A 176 -1.94 -15.07 -6.22
N ASP A 177 -2.20 -14.49 -7.39
CA ASP A 177 -3.16 -15.00 -8.34
C ASP A 177 -2.50 -15.44 -9.65
N ALA A 178 -2.60 -16.73 -9.97
CA ALA A 178 -2.04 -17.26 -11.22
C ALA A 178 -2.65 -16.62 -12.49
N ARG A 179 -3.87 -16.06 -12.41
CA ARG A 179 -4.57 -15.39 -13.53
C ARG A 179 -3.87 -14.09 -13.94
N THR A 180 -3.12 -13.46 -13.04
CA THR A 180 -2.43 -12.18 -13.27
C THR A 180 -1.14 -12.37 -14.08
N LYS A 181 -0.79 -13.62 -14.41
CA LYS A 181 0.39 -14.01 -15.19
C LYS A 181 1.67 -13.49 -14.53
N GLU A 182 2.34 -12.51 -15.12
CA GLU A 182 3.59 -11.96 -14.61
C GLU A 182 3.41 -10.69 -13.76
N ARG A 183 2.17 -10.26 -13.56
CA ARG A 183 1.88 -9.04 -12.79
C ARG A 183 1.89 -9.36 -11.31
N LEU A 184 2.58 -8.55 -10.51
CA LEU A 184 2.38 -8.58 -9.06
C LEU A 184 1.02 -7.95 -8.74
N ASP A 185 0.19 -8.67 -8.01
CA ASP A 185 -1.23 -8.35 -7.84
C ASP A 185 -1.57 -7.79 -6.46
N HIS A 186 -0.67 -7.93 -5.49
CA HIS A 186 -0.91 -7.45 -4.14
C HIS A 186 0.26 -6.66 -3.59
N VAL A 187 -0.06 -5.68 -2.74
CA VAL A 187 0.91 -4.84 -2.05
C VAL A 187 0.48 -4.60 -0.60
N GLY A 188 1.46 -4.45 0.29
CA GLY A 188 1.26 -4.06 1.67
C GLY A 188 2.41 -3.23 2.22
N ILE A 189 2.27 -2.77 3.46
CA ILE A 189 3.29 -2.01 4.20
C ILE A 189 3.88 -2.92 5.26
N TYR A 190 5.19 -3.15 5.22
CA TYR A 190 5.88 -3.87 6.29
C TYR A 190 5.88 -3.03 7.58
N LEU A 191 5.45 -3.63 8.70
CA LEU A 191 5.29 -2.94 9.98
C LEU A 191 6.43 -3.18 10.96
N GLY A 192 7.23 -4.22 10.74
CA GLY A 192 8.20 -4.69 11.73
C GLY A 192 7.88 -6.10 12.22
N HIS A 193 8.20 -6.37 13.48
CA HIS A 193 8.00 -7.68 14.09
C HIS A 193 6.75 -7.72 14.97
N ASP A 194 6.02 -8.83 14.97
CA ASP A 194 5.03 -9.14 16.01
C ASP A 194 5.72 -9.52 17.33
N THR A 195 4.92 -9.80 18.36
CA THR A 195 5.43 -10.16 19.70
C THR A 195 6.24 -11.46 19.73
N ASP A 196 6.05 -12.33 18.74
CA ASP A 196 6.77 -13.59 18.60
C ASP A 196 8.03 -13.43 17.72
N GLY A 197 8.28 -12.22 17.20
CA GLY A 197 9.43 -11.91 16.35
C GLY A 197 9.20 -12.18 14.86
N HIS A 198 7.97 -12.43 14.41
CA HIS A 198 7.67 -12.63 12.99
C HIS A 198 7.50 -11.31 12.25
N LYS A 199 7.99 -11.24 11.01
CA LYS A 199 7.88 -10.04 10.18
C LYS A 199 6.46 -9.88 9.64
N ILE A 200 5.74 -8.86 10.08
CA ILE A 200 4.32 -8.63 9.75
C ILE A 200 4.09 -7.42 8.84
N PHE A 201 2.97 -7.42 8.14
CA PHE A 201 2.58 -6.34 7.22
C PHE A 201 1.08 -6.05 7.30
N ILE A 202 0.70 -4.82 6.93
CA ILE A 202 -0.69 -4.41 6.74
C ILE A 202 -1.00 -4.28 5.25
N SER A 203 -2.20 -4.67 4.84
CA SER A 203 -2.69 -4.52 3.46
C SER A 203 -4.21 -4.52 3.43
N SER A 204 -4.82 -3.83 2.46
CA SER A 204 -6.25 -4.00 2.15
C SER A 204 -6.48 -5.30 1.40
N ARG A 205 -7.40 -6.15 1.88
CA ARG A 205 -7.63 -7.49 1.34
C ARG A 205 -9.11 -7.72 1.04
N GLU A 206 -9.33 -8.49 -0.01
CA GLU A 206 -10.64 -8.89 -0.46
C GLU A 206 -11.39 -9.74 0.59
N GLU A 207 -10.71 -10.71 1.22
CA GLU A 207 -11.33 -11.70 2.12
C GLU A 207 -11.80 -11.11 3.45
N VAL A 208 -11.20 -10.00 3.86
CA VAL A 208 -11.61 -9.24 5.06
C VAL A 208 -12.39 -7.98 4.72
N ASN A 209 -12.51 -7.64 3.43
CA ASN A 209 -13.11 -6.42 2.95
C ASN A 209 -12.46 -5.15 3.53
N GLY A 210 -11.13 -5.04 3.45
CA GLY A 210 -10.44 -3.83 3.90
C GLY A 210 -9.02 -4.05 4.44
N PRO A 211 -8.36 -2.97 4.92
CA PRO A 211 -7.06 -3.00 5.58
C PRO A 211 -7.03 -3.87 6.84
N THR A 212 -6.04 -4.75 6.95
CA THR A 212 -5.86 -5.59 8.13
C THR A 212 -4.42 -6.06 8.35
N ILE A 213 -4.11 -6.39 9.60
CA ILE A 213 -2.96 -7.21 10.03
C ILE A 213 -3.38 -8.61 10.49
N GLY A 214 -4.66 -8.96 10.34
CA GLY A 214 -5.22 -10.22 10.79
C GLY A 214 -4.91 -11.41 9.88
N ASP A 215 -5.39 -12.59 10.27
CA ASP A 215 -5.04 -13.85 9.60
C ASP A 215 -6.11 -14.38 8.64
N LYS A 216 -7.26 -13.70 8.57
CA LYS A 216 -8.33 -14.04 7.62
C LYS A 216 -7.87 -13.71 6.20
N GLY A 217 -8.04 -14.67 5.29
CA GLY A 217 -7.46 -14.63 3.93
C GLY A 217 -5.95 -15.00 3.88
N GLY A 218 -5.33 -15.28 5.03
CA GLY A 218 -3.93 -15.66 5.15
C GLY A 218 -3.22 -14.88 6.26
N THR A 219 -2.35 -15.57 7.00
CA THR A 219 -1.58 -14.96 8.10
C THR A 219 -0.74 -13.78 7.60
N SER A 220 -0.81 -12.64 8.28
CA SER A 220 -0.10 -11.39 7.91
C SER A 220 1.42 -11.43 8.17
N ARG A 221 2.07 -12.55 7.82
CA ARG A 221 3.49 -12.82 8.03
C ARG A 221 4.23 -12.96 6.71
N LEU A 222 5.45 -12.45 6.66
CA LEU A 222 6.35 -12.49 5.50
C LEU A 222 7.33 -13.67 5.54
N ASP A 223 7.51 -14.26 6.70
CA ASP A 223 8.40 -15.39 6.97
C ASP A 223 7.65 -16.74 7.07
N GLY A 224 8.42 -17.83 7.10
CA GLY A 224 7.87 -19.18 7.16
C GLY A 224 7.20 -19.64 5.85
N ASN A 225 6.16 -20.47 5.97
CA ASN A 225 5.52 -21.18 4.85
C ASN A 225 4.03 -20.82 4.65
N GLY A 226 3.59 -19.71 5.25
CA GLY A 226 2.24 -19.17 5.09
C GLY A 226 1.97 -18.66 3.67
N TYR A 227 0.71 -18.31 3.42
CA TYR A 227 0.20 -17.87 2.12
C TYR A 227 1.00 -16.68 1.56
N TYR A 228 1.04 -15.56 2.28
CA TYR A 228 1.78 -14.36 1.87
C TYR A 228 3.29 -14.55 1.87
N ALA A 229 3.84 -15.26 2.85
CA ALA A 229 5.25 -15.60 2.90
C ALA A 229 5.73 -16.32 1.63
N LYS A 230 4.94 -17.27 1.12
CA LYS A 230 5.22 -17.98 -0.15
C LYS A 230 5.03 -17.10 -1.38
N ALA A 231 4.19 -16.07 -1.30
CA ALA A 231 3.83 -15.21 -2.41
C ALA A 231 4.69 -13.96 -2.55
N LEU A 232 5.48 -13.58 -1.54
CA LEU A 232 6.37 -12.42 -1.58
C LEU A 232 7.37 -12.53 -2.73
N ARG A 233 7.54 -11.46 -3.51
CA ARG A 233 8.45 -11.41 -4.67
C ARG A 233 9.43 -10.26 -4.68
N SER A 234 9.05 -9.11 -4.15
CA SER A 234 9.92 -7.94 -4.09
C SER A 234 9.49 -7.00 -2.97
N ALA A 235 10.36 -6.03 -2.68
CA ALA A 235 10.07 -4.96 -1.74
C ALA A 235 10.78 -3.66 -2.17
N LYS A 236 10.16 -2.52 -1.89
CA LYS A 236 10.63 -1.20 -2.29
C LYS A 236 10.48 -0.20 -1.15
N ARG A 237 11.47 0.69 -1.00
CA ARG A 237 11.45 1.81 -0.07
C ARG A 237 11.24 3.09 -0.86
N LEU A 238 10.19 3.84 -0.55
CA LEU A 238 9.82 5.08 -1.25
C LEU A 238 10.59 6.31 -0.78
#